data_AF-A0A5P1UYM7-F1
#
_entry.id   AF-A0A5P1UYM7-F1
#
_cell.length_a   1.000
_cell.length_b   1.000
_cell.length_c   1.000
_cell.angle_alpha   90.00
_cell.angle_beta   90.00
_cell.angle_gamma   90.00
#
_symmetry.space_group_name_H-M   'P 1'
#
loop_
_entity.id
_entity.type
_entity.pdbx_description
1 polymer ?
#
loop_
_entity_poly.entity_id
_entity_poly.type
_entity_poly.pdbx_seq_one_letter_code
_entity_poly.pdbx_strand_id
1 'polypeptide(L)'
;MLLIDAKCGDKVKIEDFLGEDAIIKKIEAMGLRKGDVFEVLRVWGRNFLLKNETSKVVISFDVAKNIMVELLGKVVNPECECKPCKKKKHRWGWF
;
A
#
# COMPACT_ATOMS: atom_id res chain seq x y z
N MET A 1 -1.27 6.98 -13.74
CA MET A 1 -0.48 7.61 -12.65
C MET A 1 0.42 6.54 -12.01
N LEU A 2 1.42 6.88 -11.21
CA LEU A 2 2.20 5.86 -10.50
C LEU A 2 1.54 5.50 -9.17
N LEU A 3 1.76 4.26 -8.69
CA LEU A 3 1.25 3.84 -7.39
C LEU A 3 1.82 4.69 -6.23
N ILE A 4 3.01 5.28 -6.40
CA ILE A 4 3.62 6.19 -5.41
C ILE A 4 2.81 7.48 -5.19
N ASP A 5 2.06 7.91 -6.20
CA ASP A 5 1.25 9.13 -6.14
C ASP A 5 -0.11 8.87 -5.49
N ALA A 6 -0.46 7.59 -5.31
CA ALA A 6 -1.72 7.18 -4.73
C ALA A 6 -1.78 7.56 -3.25
N LYS A 7 -2.90 8.16 -2.86
CA LYS A 7 -3.18 8.57 -1.49
C LYS A 7 -4.00 7.49 -0.79
N CYS A 8 -4.01 7.61 0.52
CA CYS A 8 -4.83 6.75 1.35
C CYS A 8 -6.31 6.91 1.02
N GLY A 9 -7.00 5.78 0.86
CA GLY A 9 -8.38 5.70 0.42
C GLY A 9 -8.57 5.68 -1.09
N ASP A 10 -7.51 5.83 -1.90
CA ASP A 10 -7.67 5.73 -3.34
C ASP A 10 -7.93 4.28 -3.75
N LYS A 11 -8.90 4.09 -4.65
CA LYS A 11 -9.11 2.83 -5.38
C LYS A 11 -8.38 2.93 -6.71
N VAL A 12 -7.45 2.01 -6.92
CA VAL A 12 -6.52 2.04 -8.05
C VAL A 12 -6.56 0.71 -8.79
N LYS A 13 -6.46 0.75 -10.12
CA LYS A 13 -6.36 -0.42 -10.97
C LYS A 13 -4.97 -0.49 -11.58
N ILE A 14 -4.33 -1.65 -11.55
CA ILE A 14 -3.02 -1.83 -12.18
C ILE A 14 -3.19 -1.86 -13.69
N GLU A 15 -2.55 -0.92 -14.40
CA GLU A 15 -2.52 -0.92 -15.86
C GLU A 15 -1.28 -1.65 -16.37
N ASP A 16 -0.10 -1.27 -15.85
CA ASP A 16 1.16 -1.78 -16.37
C ASP A 16 2.29 -1.74 -15.35
N PHE A 17 3.39 -2.43 -15.67
CA PHE A 17 4.62 -2.47 -14.88
C PHE A 17 5.78 -1.87 -15.67
N LEU A 18 6.60 -1.08 -14.99
CA LEU A 18 7.80 -0.44 -15.53
C LEU A 18 9.06 -1.07 -14.93
N GLY A 19 10.15 -1.07 -15.70
CA GLY A 19 11.46 -1.50 -15.23
C GLY A 19 11.91 -2.85 -15.78
N GLU A 20 12.96 -3.40 -15.17
CA GLU A 20 13.62 -4.64 -15.61
C GLU A 20 12.81 -5.89 -15.25
N ASP A 21 13.01 -6.97 -16.02
CA ASP A 21 12.33 -8.26 -15.82
C ASP A 21 12.43 -8.80 -14.40
N ALA A 22 13.56 -8.57 -13.71
CA ALA A 22 13.74 -8.99 -12.32
C ALA A 22 12.74 -8.31 -11.36
N ILE A 23 12.42 -7.04 -11.61
CA ILE A 23 11.45 -6.27 -10.83
C ILE A 23 10.03 -6.75 -11.16
N ILE A 24 9.74 -6.96 -12.45
CA ILE A 24 8.43 -7.45 -12.90
C ILE A 24 8.14 -8.83 -12.29
N LYS A 25 9.10 -9.76 -12.36
CA LYS A 25 8.96 -11.09 -11.72
C LYS A 25 8.73 -11.01 -10.22
N LYS A 26 9.37 -10.04 -9.54
CA LYS A 26 9.16 -9.81 -8.11
C LYS A 26 7.75 -9.30 -7.83
N ILE A 27 7.23 -8.38 -8.64
CA ILE A 27 5.86 -7.88 -8.55
C ILE A 27 4.85 -9.02 -8.74
N GLU A 28 5.05 -9.85 -9.76
CA GLU A 28 4.21 -11.01 -10.05
C GLU A 28 4.26 -12.05 -8.91
N ALA A 29 5.44 -12.29 -8.34
CA ALA A 29 5.62 -13.21 -7.20
C ALA A 29 4.89 -12.73 -5.92
N MET A 30 4.64 -11.43 -5.78
CA MET A 30 3.79 -10.88 -4.71
C MET A 30 2.29 -11.02 -4.99
N GLY A 31 1.92 -11.55 -6.17
CA GLY A 31 0.53 -11.77 -6.57
C GLY A 31 -0.14 -10.55 -7.20
N LEU A 32 0.62 -9.55 -7.64
CA LEU A 32 0.10 -8.37 -8.32
C LEU A 32 0.06 -8.62 -9.83
N ARG A 33 -1.12 -8.53 -10.45
CA ARG A 33 -1.29 -8.71 -11.89
C ARG A 33 -1.90 -7.48 -12.55
N LYS A 34 -1.69 -7.36 -13.86
CA LYS A 34 -2.35 -6.32 -14.66
C LYS A 34 -3.87 -6.52 -14.63
N GLY A 35 -4.59 -5.43 -14.44
CA GLY A 35 -6.05 -5.41 -14.33
C GLY A 35 -6.58 -5.55 -12.90
N ASP A 36 -5.75 -5.93 -11.93
CA ASP A 36 -6.16 -6.05 -10.53
C ASP A 36 -6.54 -4.68 -9.94
N VAL A 37 -7.56 -4.68 -9.08
CA VAL A 37 -8.09 -3.47 -8.43
C VAL A 37 -7.80 -3.52 -6.95
N PHE A 38 -7.02 -2.55 -6.47
CA PHE A 38 -6.60 -2.42 -5.08
C PHE A 38 -7.18 -1.16 -4.44
N GLU A 39 -7.44 -1.25 -3.14
CA GLU A 39 -7.67 -0.10 -2.28
C GLU A 39 -6.41 0.21 -1.46
N VAL A 40 -5.97 1.46 -1.50
CA VAL A 40 -4.84 1.93 -0.68
C VAL A 40 -5.35 2.18 0.74
N LEU A 41 -5.17 1.21 1.63
CA LEU A 41 -5.61 1.34 3.02
C LEU A 41 -4.72 2.28 3.83
N ARG A 42 -3.40 2.23 3.60
CA ARG A 42 -2.44 3.01 4.39
C ARG A 42 -1.13 3.23 3.67
N VAL A 43 -0.54 4.41 3.90
CA VAL A 43 0.81 4.77 3.45
C VAL A 43 1.67 5.05 4.68
N TRP A 44 2.79 4.34 4.81
CA TRP A 44 3.74 4.43 5.92
C TRP A 44 5.15 4.71 5.40
N GLY A 45 5.49 5.99 5.23
CA GLY A 45 6.83 6.39 4.78
C GLY A 45 7.17 5.73 3.43
N ARG A 46 7.93 4.63 3.47
CA ARG A 46 8.34 3.86 2.29
C ARG A 46 7.51 2.60 2.02
N ASN A 47 6.39 2.38 2.71
CA ASN A 47 5.56 1.19 2.51
C ASN A 47 4.09 1.56 2.27
N PHE A 48 3.43 0.76 1.44
CA PHE A 48 2.02 0.90 1.07
C PHE A 48 1.29 -0.38 1.47
N LEU A 49 0.20 -0.24 2.22
CA LEU A 49 -0.72 -1.34 2.50
C LEU A 49 -1.87 -1.26 1.51
N LEU A 50 -1.90 -2.22 0.61
CA LEU A 50 -2.97 -2.40 -0.36
C LEU A 50 -3.90 -3.52 0.08
N LYS A 51 -5.17 -3.40 -0.27
CA LYS A 51 -6.19 -4.44 -0.04
C LYS A 51 -6.94 -4.73 -1.33
N ASN A 52 -7.03 -6.02 -1.64
CA ASN A 52 -7.99 -6.57 -2.59
C ASN A 52 -9.15 -7.23 -1.84
N GLU A 53 -10.10 -7.77 -2.61
CA GLU A 53 -11.20 -8.56 -2.08
C GLU A 53 -10.70 -9.77 -1.26
N THR A 54 -9.57 -10.37 -1.66
CA THR A 54 -9.08 -11.63 -1.11
C THR A 54 -7.95 -11.47 -0.09
N SER A 55 -7.10 -10.46 -0.23
CA SER A 55 -5.85 -10.36 0.54
C SER A 55 -5.42 -8.93 0.79
N LYS A 56 -4.53 -8.76 1.77
CA LYS A 56 -3.81 -7.50 2.04
C LYS A 56 -2.35 -7.72 1.68
N VAL A 57 -1.78 -6.80 0.92
CA VAL A 57 -0.39 -6.86 0.44
C VAL A 57 0.35 -5.60 0.90
N VAL A 58 1.54 -5.79 1.43
CA VAL A 58 2.45 -4.70 1.76
C VAL A 58 3.47 -4.56 0.64
N ILE A 59 3.56 -3.38 0.04
CA ILE A 59 4.47 -3.09 -1.05
C ILE A 59 5.43 -1.99 -0.60
N SER A 60 6.72 -2.16 -0.89
CA SER A 60 7.71 -1.11 -0.64
C SER A 60 7.70 -0.05 -1.74
N PHE A 61 8.16 1.14 -1.42
CA PHE A 61 8.27 2.28 -2.33
C PHE A 61 9.08 1.94 -3.59
N ASP A 62 10.14 1.15 -3.43
CA ASP A 62 10.99 0.69 -4.53
C ASP A 62 10.25 -0.17 -5.56
N VAL A 63 9.19 -0.86 -5.12
CA VAL A 63 8.32 -1.60 -6.03
C VAL A 63 7.19 -0.70 -6.55
N ALA A 64 6.59 0.12 -5.68
CA ALA A 64 5.49 1.00 -6.06
C ALA A 64 5.85 2.01 -7.16
N LYS A 65 7.10 2.49 -7.21
CA LYS A 65 7.58 3.42 -8.26
C LYS A 65 7.52 2.83 -9.68
N ASN A 66 7.44 1.51 -9.77
CA ASN A 66 7.46 0.73 -11.00
C ASN A 66 6.06 0.24 -11.42
N ILE A 67 5.01 0.69 -10.74
CA ILE A 67 3.64 0.24 -11.02
C ILE A 67 2.83 1.43 -11.55
N MET A 68 2.35 1.30 -12.79
CA MET A 68 1.38 2.23 -13.37
C MET A 68 -0.03 1.80 -13.00
N VAL A 69 -0.79 2.76 -12.49
CA VAL A 69 -2.15 2.56 -12.02
C VAL A 69 -3.10 3.63 -12.55
N GLU A 70 -4.37 3.25 -12.68
CA GLU A 70 -5.49 4.12 -13.01
C GLU A 70 -6.30 4.41 -11.73
N LEU A 71 -6.72 5.66 -11.51
CA LEU A 71 -7.53 6.04 -10.35
C LEU A 71 -9.01 5.80 -10.66
N LEU A 72 -9.63 4.82 -10.00
CA LEU A 72 -11.04 4.50 -10.18
C LEU A 72 -11.95 5.33 -9.25
N GLY A 73 -11.42 5.83 -8.14
CA GLY A 73 -12.17 6.68 -7.21
C GLY A 73 -11.53 6.74 -5.82
N LYS A 74 -12.29 7.28 -4.86
CA LYS A 74 -11.87 7.41 -3.46
C LYS A 74 -12.87 6.75 -2.51
N VAL A 75 -12.35 6.14 -1.46
CA VAL A 75 -13.11 5.62 -0.34
C VAL A 75 -13.35 6.74 0.66
N VAL A 76 -14.59 6.84 1.12
CA VAL A 76 -15.11 7.96 1.91
C VAL A 76 -14.44 8.09 3.29
N ASN A 77 -13.95 6.97 3.86
CA ASN A 77 -13.27 6.94 5.16
C ASN A 77 -12.01 6.05 5.11
N PRO A 78 -10.84 6.59 4.74
CA PRO A 78 -9.60 5.82 4.77
C PRO A 78 -9.15 5.51 6.21
N GLU A 79 -8.70 4.28 6.48
CA GLU A 79 -8.14 3.81 7.77
C GLU A 79 -6.76 4.44 8.12
N CYS A 80 -6.45 5.63 7.58
CA CYS A 80 -5.15 6.27 7.73
C CYS A 80 -4.90 6.95 9.07
N GLU A 81 -5.88 6.98 9.97
CA GLU A 81 -5.68 7.49 11.31
C GLU A 81 -4.67 6.60 12.05
N CYS A 82 -3.42 7.07 12.11
CA CYS A 82 -2.43 6.62 13.09
C CYS A 82 -2.97 6.93 14.48
N LYS A 83 -3.79 6.05 15.06
CA LYS A 83 -4.09 6.12 16.48
C LYS A 83 -2.76 5.94 17.22
N PRO A 84 -2.31 6.92 18.04
CA PRO A 84 -1.06 6.80 18.75
C PRO A 84 -1.10 5.53 19.59
N CYS A 85 -0.03 4.72 19.51
CA CYS A 85 0.12 3.55 20.36
C CYS A 85 0.02 4.03 21.81
N LYS A 86 -1.04 3.64 22.54
CA LYS A 86 -1.17 3.96 23.97
C LYS A 86 -0.01 3.29 24.70
N LYS A 87 1.10 4.01 24.89
CA LYS A 87 2.22 3.55 25.73
C LYS A 87 1.65 3.35 27.13
N LYS A 88 1.39 2.10 27.54
CA LYS A 88 1.16 1.77 28.95
C LYS A 88 2.46 2.14 29.66
N LYS A 89 2.46 3.25 30.39
CA LYS A 89 3.54 3.62 31.30
C LYS A 89 3.55 2.59 32.42
N HIS A 90 4.32 1.51 32.27
CA HIS A 90 4.67 0.66 33.40
C HIS A 90 5.68 1.44 34.24
N ARG A 91 5.19 2.23 35.19
CA ARG A 91 5.99 2.87 36.22
C ARG A 91 6.22 1.82 37.30
N TRP A 92 7.30 1.06 37.20
CA TRP A 92 7.75 0.19 38.29
C TRP A 92 8.30 1.13 39.37
N GLY A 93 7.52 1.35 40.42
CA GLY A 93 7.96 2.09 41.59
C GLY A 93 8.82 1.18 42.47
N TRP A 94 10.06 1.58 42.69
CA TRP A 94 10.89 1.14 43.81
C TRP A 94 11.46 2.42 44.44
N PHE A 95 11.36 2.50 45.77
CA PHE A 95 11.63 3.63 46.68
C PHE A 95 10.53 4.69 46.83
#